data_AF-A0A839X0N3-F1
#
_entry.id   AF-A0A839X0N3-F1
#
_cell.length_a   1.000
_cell.length_b   1.000
_cell.length_c   1.000
_cell.angle_alpha   90.00
_cell.angle_beta   90.00
_cell.angle_gamma   90.00
#
_symmetry.space_group_name_H-M   'P 1'
#
loop_
_entity.id
_entity.type
_entity.pdbx_description
1 polymer ?
#
loop_
_entity_poly.entity_id
_entity_poly.type
_entity_poly.pdbx_seq_one_letter_code
_entity_poly.pdbx_strand_id
1 'polypeptide(L)'
;MTELDPDSRNPSSAQAVAALLRCDGAGIAPIDRDCDNPELTRLLILPELSLAWEDWAIVDAAVKSYNKPLVLIAGIGFTRAGTIREHVPFLGAEVSNERNVNFGCAWLQLPAKAELPALSAVHYYCKNFAEQSAEAPNFDPYLGSDHIILAFEDCSIAPVICADLLADSQIGKPNAVDKLKAYRLESGRPIILAASVLQGKPWHHIWSSRIDRAVDGDLILALANYSHANRPSDYADDGNRNLSGAYARAGLISRASPQSVVCNGRDNPTSKGIVLRDSCQIFAAGVLRVEGFSPTTGRHLWISRWGQQFANGTFEPVSTRLTFEIPRLCNRTRHLAPSGSQIIAEVAAHLSAASDLRRKGFFLSLIDGPASTNRDPDPASTSSLNDASEIALAVTDALIRTDFLRWPADDQVTLEVNIPSTDGGAIFTSHGYVWRSPSEAWSAMAAKLQAYAQNPSPQPAIVVFGEDLNGVEVTMDDVSLGRDSAAPLHAFDPAAPRPDSNAVIVVPFSKAKRLSTLVTSATTFETHAKTIRTLIIESTGLADA
;
A
#
# COMPACT_ATOMS: atom_id res chain seq x y z
N MET A 1 0.09 -0.66 -25.52
CA MET A 1 0.23 -2.11 -25.79
C MET A 1 -0.30 -2.84 -24.58
N THR A 2 -1.30 -3.69 -24.69
CA THR A 2 -2.19 -4.05 -25.82
C THR A 2 -3.43 -4.71 -25.20
N GLU A 3 -4.44 -4.96 -26.02
CA GLU A 3 -5.60 -5.80 -25.70
C GLU A 3 -5.24 -7.03 -24.86
N LEU A 4 -6.23 -7.57 -24.14
CA LEU A 4 -6.22 -8.93 -23.59
C LEU A 4 -5.55 -9.87 -24.60
N ASP A 5 -4.26 -10.14 -24.45
CA ASP A 5 -3.56 -11.06 -25.34
C ASP A 5 -3.78 -12.45 -24.72
N PRO A 6 -4.33 -13.43 -25.44
CA PRO A 6 -4.38 -14.82 -24.99
C PRO A 6 -3.00 -15.31 -24.51
N ASP A 7 -1.93 -14.73 -25.06
CA ASP A 7 -0.53 -15.02 -24.72
C ASP A 7 0.08 -14.06 -23.69
N SER A 8 -0.70 -13.16 -23.08
CA SER A 8 -0.26 -12.28 -21.97
C SER A 8 -0.05 -13.06 -20.67
N ARG A 9 0.87 -14.02 -20.73
CA ARG A 9 1.32 -14.82 -19.61
C ARG A 9 2.19 -13.94 -18.72
N ASN A 10 2.01 -14.06 -17.41
CA ASN A 10 3.05 -13.67 -16.48
C ASN A 10 3.83 -14.94 -16.08
N PRO A 11 4.92 -15.31 -16.78
CA PRO A 11 5.67 -16.54 -16.48
C PRO A 11 6.26 -16.58 -15.07
N SER A 12 6.30 -15.43 -14.37
CA SER A 12 6.69 -15.39 -12.96
C SER A 12 5.60 -15.87 -12.00
N SER A 13 4.32 -15.92 -12.39
CA SER A 13 3.21 -16.32 -11.51
C SER A 13 3.30 -17.76 -11.03
N ALA A 14 3.53 -18.72 -11.93
CA ALA A 14 3.64 -20.13 -11.55
C ALA A 14 4.87 -20.40 -10.67
N GLN A 15 5.97 -19.70 -10.94
CA GLN A 15 7.19 -19.74 -10.12
C GLN A 15 6.94 -19.14 -8.74
N ALA A 16 6.22 -18.02 -8.66
CA ALA A 16 5.84 -17.39 -7.41
C ALA A 16 4.94 -18.33 -6.59
N VAL A 17 3.94 -18.99 -7.18
CA VAL A 17 3.12 -20.00 -6.50
C VAL A 17 3.98 -21.14 -5.97
N ALA A 18 4.86 -21.70 -6.81
CA ALA A 18 5.74 -22.79 -6.41
C ALA A 18 6.70 -22.39 -5.28
N ALA A 19 7.22 -21.16 -5.29
CA ALA A 19 8.07 -20.63 -4.23
C ALA A 19 7.28 -20.33 -2.95
N LEU A 20 6.03 -19.86 -3.07
CA LEU A 20 5.16 -19.50 -1.96
C LEU A 20 4.75 -20.72 -1.13
N LEU A 21 4.58 -21.87 -1.80
CA LEU A 21 4.20 -23.15 -1.20
C LEU A 21 5.42 -24.02 -0.80
N ARG A 22 6.64 -23.62 -1.16
CA ARG A 22 7.84 -24.39 -0.85
C ARG A 22 8.20 -24.23 0.62
N CYS A 23 8.13 -25.33 1.37
CA CYS A 23 8.61 -25.39 2.75
C CYS A 23 10.14 -25.25 2.82
N ASP A 24 10.62 -24.52 3.82
CA ASP A 24 12.03 -24.49 4.20
C ASP A 24 12.45 -25.76 4.97
N GLY A 25 13.70 -25.79 5.46
CA GLY A 25 14.22 -26.91 6.25
C GLY A 25 13.50 -27.14 7.58
N ALA A 26 12.72 -26.17 8.07
CA ALA A 26 11.86 -26.29 9.24
C ALA A 26 10.42 -26.69 8.90
N GLY A 27 10.11 -26.91 7.62
CA GLY A 27 8.76 -27.27 7.18
C GLY A 27 7.81 -26.07 7.04
N ILE A 28 8.31 -24.83 7.11
CA ILE A 28 7.49 -23.62 7.04
C ILE A 28 7.58 -23.05 5.62
N ALA A 29 6.42 -22.87 4.97
CA ALA A 29 6.35 -22.21 3.68
C ALA A 29 6.13 -20.69 3.84
N PRO A 30 6.53 -19.85 2.87
CA PRO A 30 6.23 -18.42 2.90
C PRO A 30 4.75 -18.09 3.17
N ILE A 31 3.80 -18.85 2.62
CA ILE A 31 2.36 -18.67 2.88
C ILE A 31 1.96 -18.81 4.37
N ASP A 32 2.78 -19.47 5.19
CA ASP A 32 2.49 -19.73 6.60
C ASP A 32 3.00 -18.65 7.55
N ARG A 33 3.95 -17.82 7.12
CA ARG A 33 4.69 -16.90 8.01
C ARG A 33 3.78 -15.91 8.74
N ASP A 34 2.66 -15.55 8.12
CA ASP A 34 1.69 -14.60 8.68
C ASP A 34 0.55 -15.28 9.47
N CYS A 35 0.45 -16.62 9.41
CA CYS A 35 -0.63 -17.39 10.01
C CYS A 35 -0.21 -18.83 10.30
N ASP A 36 0.63 -19.07 11.30
CA ASP A 36 1.12 -20.43 11.62
C ASP A 36 0.15 -21.26 12.48
N ASN A 37 -1.17 -21.07 12.32
CA ASN A 37 -2.12 -22.03 12.89
C ASN A 37 -2.25 -23.23 11.92
N PRO A 38 -1.78 -24.43 12.29
CA PRO A 38 -1.84 -25.62 11.45
C PRO A 38 -3.28 -26.14 11.26
N GLU A 39 -4.23 -25.71 12.09
CA GLU A 39 -5.63 -26.09 11.98
C GLU A 39 -6.39 -25.30 10.91
N LEU A 40 -5.84 -24.16 10.46
CA LEU A 40 -6.50 -23.30 9.48
C LEU A 40 -6.15 -23.70 8.05
N THR A 41 -7.18 -23.82 7.21
CA THR A 41 -7.01 -23.98 5.76
C THR A 41 -6.44 -22.71 5.15
N ARG A 42 -5.42 -22.85 4.30
CA ARG A 42 -4.91 -21.75 3.48
C ARG A 42 -5.83 -21.54 2.29
N LEU A 43 -6.24 -20.30 2.04
CA LEU A 43 -6.94 -19.90 0.83
C LEU A 43 -6.02 -19.00 0.02
N LEU A 44 -5.57 -19.49 -1.14
CA LEU A 44 -4.76 -18.73 -2.09
C LEU A 44 -5.60 -18.44 -3.34
N ILE A 45 -5.78 -17.16 -3.65
CA ILE A 45 -6.54 -16.72 -4.84
C ILE A 45 -5.58 -15.96 -5.73
N LEU A 46 -5.50 -16.34 -7.00
CA LEU A 46 -4.74 -15.62 -8.02
C LEU A 46 -5.67 -14.81 -8.91
N PRO A 47 -5.19 -13.69 -9.48
CA PRO A 47 -5.95 -12.92 -10.47
C PRO A 47 -6.36 -13.75 -11.70
N GLU A 48 -7.32 -13.21 -12.46
CA GLU A 48 -7.73 -13.79 -13.73
C GLU A 48 -6.56 -13.75 -14.74
N LEU A 49 -6.44 -14.80 -15.57
CA LEU A 49 -5.35 -15.02 -16.53
C LEU A 49 -3.93 -15.02 -15.91
N SER A 50 -3.81 -15.29 -14.60
CA SER A 50 -2.51 -15.29 -13.93
C SER A 50 -1.61 -16.46 -14.33
N LEU A 51 -2.20 -17.57 -14.79
CA LEU A 51 -1.53 -18.78 -15.23
C LEU A 51 -1.94 -19.13 -16.68
N ALA A 52 -1.08 -19.82 -17.42
CA ALA A 52 -1.48 -20.49 -18.66
C ALA A 52 -1.65 -22.00 -18.45
N TRP A 53 -2.21 -22.71 -19.43
CA TRP A 53 -2.39 -24.16 -19.32
C TRP A 53 -1.07 -24.91 -19.10
N GLU A 54 0.03 -24.46 -19.69
CA GLU A 54 1.33 -25.12 -19.53
C GLU A 54 1.93 -24.91 -18.12
N ASP A 55 1.40 -23.97 -17.33
CA ASP A 55 1.78 -23.79 -15.92
C ASP A 55 1.13 -24.84 -15.00
N TRP A 56 0.08 -25.53 -15.48
CA TRP A 56 -0.76 -26.42 -14.67
C TRP A 56 0.05 -27.47 -13.91
N ALA A 57 1.00 -28.13 -14.60
CA ALA A 57 1.78 -29.21 -14.01
C ALA A 57 2.72 -28.72 -12.88
N ILE A 58 3.29 -27.52 -13.02
CA ILE A 58 4.18 -26.94 -12.01
C ILE A 58 3.38 -26.57 -10.76
N VAL A 59 2.20 -25.97 -10.95
CA VAL A 59 1.30 -25.59 -9.84
C VAL A 59 0.73 -26.84 -9.15
N ASP A 60 0.27 -27.83 -9.92
CA ASP A 60 -0.25 -29.09 -9.38
C ASP A 60 0.82 -29.84 -8.55
N ALA A 61 2.06 -29.90 -9.04
CA ALA A 61 3.16 -30.48 -8.28
C ALA A 61 3.47 -29.70 -6.99
N ALA A 62 3.47 -28.36 -7.04
CA ALA A 62 3.69 -27.53 -5.87
C ALA A 62 2.58 -27.74 -4.80
N VAL A 63 1.32 -27.77 -5.22
CA VAL A 63 0.17 -28.01 -4.34
C VAL A 63 0.25 -29.40 -3.71
N LYS A 64 0.55 -30.44 -4.50
CA LYS A 64 0.70 -31.82 -3.98
C LYS A 64 1.87 -31.98 -3.01
N SER A 65 2.92 -31.17 -3.16
CA SER A 65 4.07 -31.16 -2.25
C SER A 65 3.82 -30.40 -0.96
N TYR A 66 2.77 -29.59 -0.90
CA TYR A 66 2.42 -28.80 0.27
C TYR A 66 1.76 -29.69 1.35
N ASN A 67 2.22 -29.54 2.58
CA ASN A 67 1.92 -30.45 3.69
C ASN A 67 0.83 -29.96 4.66
N LYS A 68 0.19 -28.83 4.38
CA LYS A 68 -0.92 -28.27 5.17
C LYS A 68 -2.19 -28.14 4.32
N PRO A 69 -3.39 -28.02 4.93
CA PRO A 69 -4.62 -27.82 4.18
C PRO A 69 -4.58 -26.55 3.32
N LEU A 70 -4.87 -26.68 2.02
CA LEU A 70 -4.82 -25.62 1.03
C LEU A 70 -5.99 -25.73 0.05
N VAL A 71 -6.58 -24.57 -0.24
CA VAL A 71 -7.45 -24.33 -1.40
C VAL A 71 -6.77 -23.25 -2.24
N LEU A 72 -6.34 -23.61 -3.45
CA LEU A 72 -5.76 -22.68 -4.42
C LEU A 72 -6.76 -22.46 -5.56
N ILE A 73 -7.10 -21.21 -5.84
CA ILE A 73 -8.01 -20.81 -6.90
C ILE A 73 -7.25 -19.91 -7.86
N ALA A 74 -7.18 -20.29 -9.14
CA ALA A 74 -6.53 -19.50 -10.16
C ALA A 74 -7.25 -19.56 -11.50
N GLY A 75 -7.33 -18.41 -12.17
CA GLY A 75 -7.73 -18.34 -13.57
C GLY A 75 -6.59 -18.81 -14.49
N ILE A 76 -6.94 -19.67 -15.44
CA ILE A 76 -6.11 -20.07 -16.56
C ILE A 76 -6.45 -19.17 -17.76
N GLY A 77 -5.43 -18.70 -18.46
CA GLY A 77 -5.53 -17.90 -19.67
C GLY A 77 -6.43 -18.52 -20.75
N PHE A 78 -6.82 -17.70 -21.74
CA PHE A 78 -7.62 -18.16 -22.87
C PHE A 78 -6.92 -19.32 -23.58
N THR A 79 -7.46 -20.52 -23.43
CA THR A 79 -6.88 -21.75 -23.98
C THR A 79 -7.83 -22.36 -25.01
N ARG A 80 -7.30 -22.86 -26.12
CA ARG A 80 -8.11 -23.56 -27.12
C ARG A 80 -8.71 -24.83 -26.54
N ALA A 81 -10.01 -25.06 -26.74
CA ALA A 81 -10.73 -26.22 -26.22
C ALA A 81 -10.08 -27.55 -26.64
N GLY A 82 -9.54 -27.64 -27.87
CA GLY A 82 -8.85 -28.83 -28.35
C GLY A 82 -7.64 -29.25 -27.51
N THR A 83 -6.94 -28.28 -26.90
CA THR A 83 -5.76 -28.52 -26.06
C THR A 83 -6.11 -29.14 -24.70
N ILE A 84 -7.30 -28.85 -24.18
CA ILE A 84 -7.69 -29.15 -22.79
C ILE A 84 -8.86 -30.13 -22.67
N ARG A 85 -9.50 -30.51 -23.79
CA ARG A 85 -10.73 -31.33 -23.81
C ARG A 85 -10.60 -32.63 -23.03
N GLU A 86 -9.46 -33.32 -23.13
CA GLU A 86 -9.25 -34.60 -22.43
C GLU A 86 -9.09 -34.44 -20.92
N HIS A 87 -8.83 -33.22 -20.45
CA HIS A 87 -8.57 -32.91 -19.04
C HIS A 87 -9.72 -32.15 -18.36
N VAL A 88 -10.55 -31.45 -19.13
CA VAL A 88 -11.54 -30.51 -18.61
C VAL A 88 -12.97 -31.02 -18.88
N PRO A 89 -13.69 -31.47 -17.82
CA PRO A 89 -14.91 -32.29 -17.99
C PRO A 89 -16.13 -31.52 -18.50
N PHE A 90 -16.14 -30.17 -18.39
CA PHE A 90 -17.27 -29.37 -18.87
C PHE A 90 -17.23 -29.10 -20.38
N LEU A 91 -16.16 -29.49 -21.08
CA LEU A 91 -16.07 -29.34 -22.53
C LEU A 91 -16.74 -30.53 -23.22
N GLY A 92 -17.99 -30.32 -23.66
CA GLY A 92 -18.73 -31.29 -24.44
C GLY A 92 -18.16 -31.52 -25.85
N ALA A 93 -18.60 -32.59 -26.50
CA ALA A 93 -18.19 -32.95 -27.85
C ALA A 93 -18.53 -31.85 -28.88
N GLU A 94 -19.59 -31.10 -28.64
CA GLU A 94 -20.14 -30.04 -29.47
C GLU A 94 -19.32 -28.73 -29.49
N VAL A 95 -18.43 -28.53 -28.52
CA VAL A 95 -17.55 -27.35 -28.50
C VAL A 95 -16.51 -27.48 -29.62
N SER A 96 -16.28 -26.45 -30.42
CA SER A 96 -15.22 -26.48 -31.45
C SER A 96 -13.83 -26.49 -30.81
N ASN A 97 -12.89 -27.26 -31.37
CA ASN A 97 -11.49 -27.32 -30.90
C ASN A 97 -10.79 -25.95 -30.94
N GLU A 98 -11.15 -25.10 -31.89
CA GLU A 98 -10.56 -23.77 -32.06
C GLU A 98 -11.16 -22.72 -31.12
N ARG A 99 -12.25 -23.05 -30.41
CA ARG A 99 -12.89 -22.10 -29.51
C ARG A 99 -12.02 -21.86 -28.28
N ASN A 100 -11.79 -20.60 -27.94
CA ASN A 100 -11.08 -20.24 -26.73
C ASN A 100 -11.96 -20.43 -25.50
N VAL A 101 -11.34 -20.80 -24.38
CA VAL A 101 -12.02 -21.03 -23.10
C VAL A 101 -11.30 -20.20 -22.04
N ASN A 102 -12.04 -19.35 -21.33
CA ASN A 102 -11.56 -18.68 -20.11
C ASN A 102 -12.11 -19.47 -18.91
N PHE A 103 -11.21 -20.13 -18.19
CA PHE A 103 -11.55 -21.04 -17.12
C PHE A 103 -10.55 -20.90 -15.98
N GLY A 104 -10.78 -21.61 -14.89
CA GLY A 104 -9.84 -21.70 -13.80
C GLY A 104 -9.82 -23.09 -13.18
N CYS A 105 -8.86 -23.26 -12.29
CA CYS A 105 -8.66 -24.48 -11.53
C CYS A 105 -8.75 -24.13 -10.05
N ALA A 106 -9.50 -24.96 -9.31
CA ALA A 106 -9.49 -24.98 -7.86
C ALA A 106 -8.77 -26.27 -7.43
N TRP A 107 -7.54 -26.14 -6.94
CA TRP A 107 -6.80 -27.24 -6.35
C TRP A 107 -7.14 -27.33 -4.86
N LEU A 108 -7.45 -28.55 -4.41
CA LEU A 108 -7.62 -28.88 -3.00
C LEU A 108 -6.52 -29.84 -2.59
N GLN A 109 -5.81 -29.48 -1.52
CA GLN A 109 -4.85 -30.34 -0.85
C GLN A 109 -5.22 -30.39 0.62
N LEU A 110 -5.74 -31.53 1.08
CA LEU A 110 -6.08 -31.78 2.47
C LEU A 110 -5.22 -32.97 2.94
N PRO A 111 -4.18 -32.73 3.75
CA PRO A 111 -3.42 -33.81 4.38
C PRO A 111 -4.32 -34.70 5.24
N ALA A 112 -3.91 -35.95 5.43
CA ALA A 112 -4.65 -36.87 6.31
C ALA A 112 -4.78 -36.29 7.73
N LYS A 113 -5.98 -36.33 8.30
CA LYS A 113 -6.27 -35.83 9.65
C LYS A 113 -7.11 -36.86 10.40
N ALA A 114 -6.54 -37.42 11.47
CA ALA A 114 -7.14 -38.52 12.24
C ALA A 114 -7.58 -39.68 11.32
N GLU A 115 -8.88 -39.97 11.25
CA GLU A 115 -9.45 -41.05 10.44
C GLU A 115 -9.76 -40.64 8.98
N LEU A 116 -9.64 -39.33 8.65
CA LEU A 116 -9.91 -38.85 7.30
C LEU A 116 -8.67 -39.07 6.40
N PRO A 117 -8.83 -39.75 5.25
CA PRO A 117 -7.74 -39.93 4.30
C PRO A 117 -7.31 -38.58 3.69
N ALA A 118 -6.07 -38.51 3.21
CA ALA A 118 -5.62 -37.34 2.46
C ALA A 118 -6.44 -37.20 1.17
N LEU A 119 -6.79 -35.96 0.81
CA LEU A 119 -7.47 -35.60 -0.42
C LEU A 119 -6.58 -34.65 -1.23
N SER A 120 -6.30 -35.03 -2.48
CA SER A 120 -5.70 -34.14 -3.47
C SER A 120 -6.59 -34.16 -4.71
N ALA A 121 -7.24 -33.04 -5.01
CA ALA A 121 -8.24 -32.95 -6.06
C ALA A 121 -8.11 -31.62 -6.83
N VAL A 122 -8.49 -31.64 -8.10
CA VAL A 122 -8.53 -30.45 -8.95
C VAL A 122 -9.92 -30.35 -9.57
N HIS A 123 -10.56 -29.20 -9.41
CA HIS A 123 -11.86 -28.91 -10.00
C HIS A 123 -11.72 -27.76 -10.99
N TYR A 124 -12.33 -27.91 -12.17
CA TYR A 124 -12.24 -26.93 -13.25
C TYR A 124 -13.53 -26.13 -13.33
N TYR A 125 -13.46 -24.81 -13.27
CA TYR A 125 -14.62 -23.92 -13.40
C TYR A 125 -14.47 -23.03 -14.63
N CYS A 126 -15.56 -22.76 -15.35
CA CYS A 126 -15.56 -21.91 -16.54
C CYS A 126 -16.17 -20.53 -16.22
N LYS A 127 -15.72 -19.48 -16.91
CA LYS A 127 -16.35 -18.17 -16.86
C LYS A 127 -17.73 -18.24 -17.52
N ASN A 128 -18.77 -17.68 -16.89
CA ASN A 128 -20.17 -17.81 -17.36
C ASN A 128 -20.66 -16.60 -18.16
N PHE A 129 -19.95 -15.48 -18.01
CA PHE A 129 -20.25 -14.23 -18.69
C PHE A 129 -18.97 -13.65 -19.30
N ALA A 130 -19.00 -13.34 -20.60
CA ALA A 130 -17.93 -12.58 -21.25
C ALA A 130 -18.06 -11.08 -20.92
N GLU A 131 -16.93 -10.40 -20.80
CA GLU A 131 -16.94 -8.94 -20.82
C GLU A 131 -17.31 -8.44 -22.22
N GLN A 132 -18.49 -7.83 -22.35
CA GLN A 132 -19.12 -7.54 -23.65
C GLN A 132 -18.31 -6.59 -24.55
N SER A 133 -17.48 -5.73 -23.97
CA SER A 133 -16.69 -4.72 -24.69
C SER A 133 -15.26 -5.16 -25.01
N ALA A 134 -14.80 -6.29 -24.46
CA ALA A 134 -13.39 -6.70 -24.52
C ALA A 134 -13.20 -8.16 -24.98
N GLU A 135 -14.01 -9.08 -24.46
CA GLU A 135 -13.84 -10.52 -24.73
C GLU A 135 -14.76 -11.03 -25.84
N ALA A 136 -16.03 -10.65 -25.79
CA ALA A 136 -17.03 -11.09 -26.76
C ALA A 136 -16.69 -10.74 -28.23
N PRO A 137 -16.19 -9.53 -28.57
CA PRO A 137 -15.86 -9.19 -29.96
C PRO A 137 -14.51 -9.76 -30.43
N ASN A 138 -13.59 -10.09 -29.51
CA ASN A 138 -12.20 -10.40 -29.86
C ASN A 138 -11.85 -11.90 -29.76
N PHE A 139 -12.55 -12.67 -28.90
CA PHE A 139 -12.18 -14.06 -28.62
C PHE A 139 -13.31 -15.09 -28.77
N ASP A 140 -14.58 -14.66 -28.86
CA ASP A 140 -15.79 -15.52 -28.83
C ASP A 140 -15.65 -16.74 -27.88
N PRO A 141 -15.40 -16.49 -26.58
CA PRO A 141 -15.05 -17.57 -25.67
C PRO A 141 -16.24 -18.49 -25.42
N TYR A 142 -15.95 -19.77 -25.18
CA TYR A 142 -16.90 -20.68 -24.58
C TYR A 142 -17.29 -20.16 -23.19
N LEU A 143 -18.59 -20.13 -22.90
CA LEU A 143 -19.14 -19.69 -21.63
C LEU A 143 -19.76 -20.88 -20.89
N GLY A 144 -19.42 -21.01 -19.61
CA GLY A 144 -20.01 -22.01 -18.74
C GLY A 144 -21.49 -21.75 -18.46
N SER A 145 -22.21 -22.83 -18.16
CA SER A 145 -23.62 -22.81 -17.72
C SER A 145 -23.76 -22.80 -16.20
N ASP A 146 -22.77 -23.38 -15.51
CA ASP A 146 -22.86 -23.77 -14.10
C ASP A 146 -21.76 -23.14 -13.26
N HIS A 147 -21.97 -23.11 -11.94
CA HIS A 147 -20.97 -22.66 -10.97
C HIS A 147 -20.58 -23.82 -10.08
N ILE A 148 -19.29 -23.92 -9.80
CA ILE A 148 -18.77 -24.88 -8.85
C ILE A 148 -18.88 -24.30 -7.45
N ILE A 149 -19.33 -25.13 -6.51
CA ILE A 149 -19.34 -24.83 -5.09
C ILE A 149 -18.56 -25.93 -4.40
N LEU A 150 -17.44 -25.57 -3.78
CA LEU A 150 -16.66 -26.46 -2.92
C LEU A 150 -17.26 -26.38 -1.52
N ALA A 151 -18.03 -27.39 -1.13
CA ALA A 151 -18.70 -27.43 0.16
C ALA A 151 -17.82 -28.11 1.21
N PHE A 152 -17.45 -27.36 2.25
CA PHE A 152 -16.79 -27.87 3.45
C PHE A 152 -17.81 -27.93 4.61
N GLU A 153 -17.35 -28.41 5.78
CA GLU A 153 -18.18 -28.55 6.97
C GLU A 153 -18.62 -27.20 7.54
N ASP A 154 -17.69 -26.25 7.60
CA ASP A 154 -17.84 -24.93 8.22
C ASP A 154 -18.20 -23.82 7.23
N CYS A 155 -17.79 -23.95 5.97
CA CYS A 155 -18.06 -22.96 4.93
C CYS A 155 -18.17 -23.59 3.53
N SER A 156 -18.55 -22.79 2.55
CA SER A 156 -18.45 -23.14 1.14
C SER A 156 -17.59 -22.11 0.41
N ILE A 157 -16.84 -22.55 -0.60
CA ILE A 157 -16.03 -21.68 -1.44
C ILE A 157 -16.53 -21.78 -2.87
N ALA A 158 -16.86 -20.63 -3.46
CA ALA A 158 -17.33 -20.54 -4.83
C ALA A 158 -16.33 -19.70 -5.66
N PRO A 159 -15.53 -20.32 -6.54
CA PRO A 159 -14.68 -19.57 -7.46
C PRO A 159 -15.52 -18.86 -8.53
N VAL A 160 -15.18 -17.61 -8.84
CA VAL A 160 -15.80 -16.83 -9.92
C VAL A 160 -14.75 -16.00 -10.67
N ILE A 161 -15.02 -15.72 -11.95
CA ILE A 161 -14.09 -14.99 -12.81
C ILE A 161 -14.69 -13.66 -13.23
N CYS A 162 -14.08 -12.56 -12.80
CA CYS A 162 -14.31 -11.18 -13.24
C CYS A 162 -15.75 -10.83 -13.60
N ALA A 163 -16.13 -10.92 -14.88
CA ALA A 163 -17.46 -10.57 -15.37
C ALA A 163 -18.61 -11.39 -14.73
N ASP A 164 -18.33 -12.55 -14.13
CA ASP A 164 -19.30 -13.28 -13.30
C ASP A 164 -19.80 -12.45 -12.10
N LEU A 165 -18.94 -11.58 -11.55
CA LEU A 165 -19.31 -10.61 -10.52
C LEU A 165 -20.06 -9.41 -11.08
N LEU A 166 -19.83 -9.07 -12.36
CA LEU A 166 -20.36 -7.86 -12.99
C LEU A 166 -21.73 -8.08 -13.62
N ALA A 167 -22.01 -9.29 -14.12
CA ALA A 167 -23.19 -9.56 -14.92
C ALA A 167 -24.49 -9.34 -14.13
N ASP A 168 -25.45 -8.70 -14.79
CA ASP A 168 -26.84 -8.66 -14.33
C ASP A 168 -27.55 -9.98 -14.63
N SER A 169 -28.54 -10.31 -13.79
CA SER A 169 -29.42 -11.44 -14.07
C SER A 169 -30.27 -11.14 -15.31
N GLN A 170 -30.42 -12.13 -16.18
CA GLN A 170 -31.33 -12.08 -17.33
C GLN A 170 -32.48 -13.07 -17.12
N ILE A 171 -33.59 -12.85 -17.82
CA ILE A 171 -34.73 -13.78 -17.77
C ILE A 171 -34.24 -15.19 -18.17
N GLY A 172 -34.40 -16.16 -17.28
CA GLY A 172 -33.95 -17.54 -17.50
C GLY A 172 -32.45 -17.80 -17.31
N LYS A 173 -31.64 -16.77 -17.03
CA LYS A 173 -30.20 -16.90 -16.73
C LYS A 173 -29.83 -16.03 -15.53
N PRO A 174 -30.03 -16.52 -14.29
CA PRO A 174 -29.60 -15.79 -13.10
C PRO A 174 -28.07 -15.69 -13.08
N ASN A 175 -27.55 -14.54 -12.62
CA ASN A 175 -26.11 -14.33 -12.50
C ASN A 175 -25.50 -15.15 -11.35
N ALA A 176 -24.17 -15.22 -11.32
CA ALA A 176 -23.42 -16.00 -10.34
C ALA A 176 -23.76 -15.64 -8.89
N VAL A 177 -23.78 -14.34 -8.60
CA VAL A 177 -24.04 -13.82 -7.25
C VAL A 177 -25.43 -14.22 -6.76
N ASP A 178 -26.46 -14.06 -7.59
CA ASP A 178 -27.84 -14.39 -7.21
C ASP A 178 -28.03 -15.89 -7.00
N LYS A 179 -27.41 -16.74 -7.85
CA LYS A 179 -27.39 -18.20 -7.66
C LYS A 179 -26.75 -18.58 -6.33
N LEU A 180 -25.61 -17.97 -5.99
CA LEU A 180 -24.89 -18.24 -4.74
C LEU A 180 -25.63 -17.73 -3.50
N LYS A 181 -26.32 -16.59 -3.59
CA LYS A 181 -27.22 -16.11 -2.53
C LYS A 181 -28.36 -17.10 -2.28
N ALA A 182 -28.99 -17.61 -3.35
CA ALA A 182 -30.03 -18.64 -3.22
C ALA A 182 -29.49 -19.91 -2.55
N TYR A 183 -28.31 -20.40 -2.98
CA TYR A 183 -27.65 -21.54 -2.36
C TYR A 183 -27.30 -21.29 -0.88
N ARG A 184 -26.87 -20.08 -0.52
CA ARG A 184 -26.61 -19.72 0.89
C ARG A 184 -27.87 -19.78 1.74
N LEU A 185 -28.97 -19.25 1.23
CA LEU A 185 -30.26 -19.28 1.91
C LEU A 185 -30.76 -20.71 2.13
N GLU A 186 -30.54 -21.60 1.15
CA GLU A 186 -30.92 -23.01 1.25
C GLU A 186 -30.01 -23.81 2.20
N SER A 187 -28.68 -23.62 2.08
CA SER A 187 -27.70 -24.40 2.86
C SER A 187 -27.46 -23.87 4.27
N GLY A 188 -27.72 -22.59 4.53
CA GLY A 188 -27.37 -21.89 5.76
C GLY A 188 -25.87 -21.63 5.97
N ARG A 189 -24.99 -22.21 5.15
CA ARG A 189 -23.53 -22.18 5.35
C ARG A 189 -22.91 -20.89 4.85
N PRO A 190 -21.94 -20.28 5.57
CA PRO A 190 -21.14 -19.17 5.07
C PRO A 190 -20.54 -19.49 3.71
N ILE A 191 -20.56 -18.52 2.78
CA ILE A 191 -19.95 -18.68 1.46
C ILE A 191 -18.87 -17.64 1.27
N ILE A 192 -17.66 -18.12 0.98
CA ILE A 192 -16.57 -17.32 0.45
C ILE A 192 -16.69 -17.32 -1.08
N LEU A 193 -16.99 -16.15 -1.63
CA LEU A 193 -16.88 -15.87 -3.05
C LEU A 193 -15.42 -15.55 -3.37
N ALA A 194 -14.71 -16.48 -4.00
CA ALA A 194 -13.30 -16.34 -4.33
C ALA A 194 -13.16 -15.83 -5.77
N ALA A 195 -12.88 -14.55 -5.91
CA ALA A 195 -12.93 -13.86 -7.19
C ALA A 195 -11.54 -13.62 -7.78
N SER A 196 -11.31 -14.19 -8.96
CA SER A 196 -10.17 -13.88 -9.82
C SER A 196 -10.58 -12.76 -10.77
N VAL A 197 -9.92 -11.60 -10.69
CA VAL A 197 -10.28 -10.40 -11.46
C VAL A 197 -9.10 -9.87 -12.26
N LEU A 198 -9.38 -9.46 -13.49
CA LEU A 198 -8.49 -8.67 -14.33
C LEU A 198 -9.13 -7.32 -14.63
N GLN A 199 -8.48 -6.24 -14.21
CA GLN A 199 -8.92 -4.88 -14.53
C GLN A 199 -8.06 -4.31 -15.67
N GLY A 200 -8.58 -4.39 -16.89
CA GLY A 200 -7.97 -3.82 -18.12
C GLY A 200 -7.89 -2.29 -18.17
N LYS A 201 -8.50 -1.60 -17.20
CA LYS A 201 -8.40 -0.15 -16.99
C LYS A 201 -8.25 0.14 -15.50
N PRO A 202 -7.58 1.24 -15.11
CA PRO A 202 -7.31 1.56 -13.71
C PRO A 202 -8.56 1.69 -12.83
N TRP A 203 -9.72 1.96 -13.43
CA TRP A 203 -10.97 2.10 -12.70
C TRP A 203 -12.21 2.01 -13.62
N HIS A 204 -13.29 1.43 -13.09
CA HIS A 204 -14.65 1.56 -13.61
C HIS A 204 -15.64 1.61 -12.44
N HIS A 205 -16.46 2.66 -12.35
CA HIS A 205 -17.40 2.92 -11.25
C HIS A 205 -18.33 1.73 -10.91
N ILE A 206 -18.64 0.89 -11.90
CA ILE A 206 -19.50 -0.30 -11.73
C ILE A 206 -18.96 -1.27 -10.68
N TRP A 207 -17.64 -1.41 -10.51
CA TRP A 207 -17.07 -2.35 -9.54
C TRP A 207 -17.56 -2.09 -8.12
N SER A 208 -17.79 -0.82 -7.80
CA SER A 208 -18.32 -0.41 -6.51
C SER A 208 -19.69 -1.04 -6.23
N SER A 209 -20.66 -0.84 -7.14
CA SER A 209 -22.00 -1.40 -6.96
C SER A 209 -22.01 -2.93 -7.02
N ARG A 210 -21.09 -3.56 -7.75
CA ARG A 210 -21.00 -5.03 -7.88
C ARG A 210 -20.41 -5.69 -6.65
N ILE A 211 -19.42 -5.08 -6.01
CA ILE A 211 -18.92 -5.52 -4.70
C ILE A 211 -20.03 -5.40 -3.66
N ASP A 212 -20.74 -4.27 -3.63
CA ASP A 212 -21.85 -4.05 -2.69
C ASP A 212 -22.94 -5.12 -2.89
N ARG A 213 -23.33 -5.38 -4.15
CA ARG A 213 -24.28 -6.45 -4.50
C ARG A 213 -23.82 -7.81 -4.03
N ALA A 214 -22.55 -8.15 -4.23
CA ALA A 214 -22.02 -9.46 -3.85
C ALA A 214 -22.18 -9.69 -2.34
N VAL A 215 -21.80 -8.71 -1.51
CA VAL A 215 -21.75 -8.90 -0.06
C VAL A 215 -23.07 -8.63 0.67
N ASP A 216 -24.02 -7.96 0.03
CA ASP A 216 -25.34 -7.65 0.62
C ASP A 216 -26.15 -8.89 1.04
N GLY A 217 -25.87 -10.06 0.45
CA GLY A 217 -26.50 -11.34 0.81
C GLY A 217 -25.71 -12.15 1.85
N ASP A 218 -24.93 -11.48 2.70
CA ASP A 218 -24.03 -12.10 3.70
C ASP A 218 -23.03 -13.09 3.08
N LEU A 219 -22.65 -12.87 1.82
CA LEU A 219 -21.49 -13.51 1.20
C LEU A 219 -20.22 -12.77 1.61
N ILE A 220 -19.11 -13.50 1.71
CA ILE A 220 -17.79 -12.93 1.95
C ILE A 220 -17.03 -12.95 0.64
N LEU A 221 -16.65 -11.80 0.13
CA LEU A 221 -15.90 -11.70 -1.11
C LEU A 221 -14.41 -11.63 -0.80
N ALA A 222 -13.66 -12.65 -1.19
CA ALA A 222 -12.20 -12.64 -1.21
C ALA A 222 -11.77 -12.46 -2.67
N LEU A 223 -11.12 -11.33 -2.97
CA LEU A 223 -10.85 -10.90 -4.33
C LEU A 223 -9.33 -10.80 -4.55
N ALA A 224 -8.83 -11.39 -5.62
CA ALA A 224 -7.49 -11.16 -6.13
C ALA A 224 -7.59 -10.48 -7.50
N ASN A 225 -6.94 -9.33 -7.63
CA ASN A 225 -7.07 -8.46 -8.79
C ASN A 225 -5.72 -8.14 -9.41
N TYR A 226 -5.62 -8.28 -10.73
CA TYR A 226 -4.56 -7.67 -11.50
C TYR A 226 -4.98 -6.26 -11.90
N SER A 227 -4.44 -5.25 -11.23
CA SER A 227 -4.62 -3.84 -11.60
C SER A 227 -3.45 -3.34 -12.45
N HIS A 228 -3.74 -2.58 -13.51
CA HIS A 228 -2.69 -1.92 -14.31
C HIS A 228 -1.76 -1.03 -13.48
N ALA A 229 -0.51 -0.90 -13.96
CA ALA A 229 0.45 0.06 -13.46
C ALA A 229 0.03 1.53 -13.69
N ASN A 230 -0.88 1.80 -14.63
CA ASN A 230 -1.38 3.14 -14.93
C ASN A 230 -2.27 3.64 -13.80
N ARG A 231 -1.94 4.81 -13.25
CA ARG A 231 -2.57 5.34 -12.03
C ARG A 231 -3.58 6.43 -12.39
N PRO A 232 -4.77 6.47 -11.77
CA PRO A 232 -5.68 7.61 -11.89
C PRO A 232 -4.97 8.90 -11.46
N SER A 233 -5.32 10.02 -12.09
CA SER A 233 -4.82 11.34 -11.70
C SER A 233 -5.46 11.87 -10.42
N ASP A 234 -6.65 11.38 -10.06
CA ASP A 234 -7.40 11.79 -8.86
C ASP A 234 -7.15 10.84 -7.67
N TYR A 235 -6.94 11.42 -6.49
CA TYR A 235 -6.77 10.72 -5.22
C TYR A 235 -8.05 10.03 -4.73
N ALA A 236 -9.23 10.54 -5.09
CA ALA A 236 -10.51 9.95 -4.71
C ALA A 236 -10.71 8.54 -5.30
N ASP A 237 -10.12 8.30 -6.48
CA ASP A 237 -10.25 7.03 -7.22
C ASP A 237 -9.27 5.95 -6.75
N ASP A 238 -8.31 6.30 -5.88
CA ASP A 238 -7.21 5.42 -5.51
C ASP A 238 -7.66 4.17 -4.73
N GLY A 239 -8.71 4.29 -3.91
CA GLY A 239 -9.28 3.16 -3.17
C GLY A 239 -9.88 2.08 -4.07
N ASN A 240 -10.15 2.38 -5.34
CA ASN A 240 -10.74 1.47 -6.31
C ASN A 240 -9.75 1.02 -7.39
N ARG A 241 -8.47 1.39 -7.28
CA ARG A 241 -7.42 1.08 -8.27
C ARG A 241 -7.06 -0.40 -8.29
N ASN A 242 -6.90 -0.98 -7.10
CA ASN A 242 -6.67 -2.40 -6.91
C ASN A 242 -7.74 -2.92 -5.98
N LEU A 243 -8.59 -3.82 -6.49
CA LEU A 243 -9.70 -4.40 -5.74
C LEU A 243 -9.26 -5.63 -4.92
N SER A 244 -7.98 -6.01 -4.93
CA SER A 244 -7.50 -7.16 -4.17
C SER A 244 -7.82 -6.95 -2.69
N GLY A 245 -8.44 -7.92 -2.02
CA GLY A 245 -8.87 -7.73 -0.64
C GLY A 245 -10.00 -8.65 -0.21
N ALA A 246 -10.53 -8.38 0.97
CA ALA A 246 -11.67 -9.08 1.54
C ALA A 246 -12.80 -8.11 1.87
N TYR A 247 -14.03 -8.46 1.51
CA TYR A 247 -15.23 -7.63 1.67
C TYR A 247 -16.38 -8.42 2.30
N ALA A 248 -17.19 -7.76 3.12
CA ALA A 248 -18.47 -8.28 3.62
C ALA A 248 -19.48 -7.15 3.84
N ARG A 249 -20.70 -7.50 4.26
CA ARG A 249 -21.77 -6.54 4.55
C ARG A 249 -21.38 -5.56 5.67
N ALA A 250 -21.77 -4.29 5.51
CA ALA A 250 -21.60 -3.28 6.54
C ALA A 250 -22.35 -3.66 7.83
N GLY A 251 -21.71 -3.49 8.98
CA GLY A 251 -22.24 -3.87 10.30
C GLY A 251 -21.73 -5.22 10.84
N LEU A 252 -21.19 -6.09 9.98
CA LEU A 252 -20.51 -7.32 10.42
C LEU A 252 -19.06 -7.07 10.88
N ILE A 253 -18.51 -5.89 10.59
CA ILE A 253 -17.09 -5.54 10.75
C ILE A 253 -16.98 -4.20 11.48
N SER A 254 -16.10 -4.09 12.49
CA SER A 254 -15.60 -2.80 12.97
C SER A 254 -14.25 -2.48 12.37
N ARG A 255 -13.80 -1.22 12.53
CA ARG A 255 -12.52 -0.71 12.02
C ARG A 255 -11.38 -1.73 12.12
N ALA A 256 -10.48 -1.69 11.14
CA ALA A 256 -9.36 -2.59 11.01
C ALA A 256 -8.46 -2.59 12.27
N SER A 257 -7.78 -3.71 12.53
CA SER A 257 -6.81 -3.80 13.63
C SER A 257 -5.61 -2.86 13.35
N PRO A 258 -5.02 -2.21 14.36
CA PRO A 258 -3.81 -1.38 14.18
C PRO A 258 -2.60 -2.15 13.65
N GLN A 259 -2.63 -3.49 13.69
CA GLN A 259 -1.61 -4.36 13.09
C GLN A 259 -1.92 -4.78 11.65
N SER A 260 -3.08 -4.38 11.12
CA SER A 260 -3.39 -4.68 9.72
C SER A 260 -2.54 -3.81 8.79
N VAL A 261 -2.25 -4.27 7.56
CA VAL A 261 -1.87 -3.35 6.49
C VAL A 261 -3.07 -2.46 6.27
N VAL A 262 -3.13 -1.35 7.01
CA VAL A 262 -4.20 -0.38 6.82
C VAL A 262 -3.94 0.19 5.44
N CYS A 263 -4.85 -0.16 4.57
CA CYS A 263 -5.04 0.39 3.26
C CYS A 263 -6.50 0.82 3.35
N ASN A 264 -6.83 2.12 3.34
CA ASN A 264 -8.15 2.58 3.82
C ASN A 264 -9.25 1.61 3.44
N GLY A 265 -9.92 1.10 4.45
CA GLY A 265 -11.02 0.18 4.23
C GLY A 265 -12.03 0.82 3.29
N ARG A 266 -12.59 0.03 2.39
CA ARG A 266 -13.84 0.41 1.76
C ARG A 266 -14.85 0.50 2.90
N ASP A 267 -15.36 1.71 3.17
CA ASP A 267 -16.30 1.98 4.25
C ASP A 267 -17.59 2.57 3.66
N ASN A 268 -18.29 1.74 2.89
CA ASN A 268 -19.57 2.11 2.30
C ASN A 268 -20.72 1.83 3.29
N PRO A 269 -21.89 2.48 3.12
CA PRO A 269 -23.06 2.21 3.95
C PRO A 269 -23.52 0.74 3.95
N THR A 270 -23.27 0.02 2.85
CA THR A 270 -23.75 -1.36 2.61
C THR A 270 -22.65 -2.41 2.67
N SER A 271 -21.40 -2.04 2.41
CA SER A 271 -20.26 -2.95 2.40
C SER A 271 -19.07 -2.37 3.17
N LYS A 272 -18.32 -3.26 3.82
CA LYS A 272 -17.01 -2.95 4.37
C LYS A 272 -15.98 -3.93 3.84
N GLY A 273 -14.76 -3.46 3.59
CA GLY A 273 -13.69 -4.35 3.16
C GLY A 273 -12.31 -3.79 3.42
N ILE A 274 -11.34 -4.68 3.47
CA ILE A 274 -9.91 -4.37 3.56
C ILE A 274 -9.34 -4.61 2.18
N VAL A 275 -8.82 -3.56 1.57
CA VAL A 275 -8.39 -3.53 0.16
C VAL A 275 -6.89 -3.35 0.12
N LEU A 276 -6.13 -4.24 -0.51
CA LEU A 276 -4.69 -4.07 -0.74
C LEU A 276 -4.46 -2.94 -1.75
N ARG A 277 -4.01 -1.78 -1.25
CA ARG A 277 -3.76 -0.59 -2.07
C ARG A 277 -2.44 -0.64 -2.84
N ASP A 278 -1.99 -1.79 -3.32
CA ASP A 278 -0.60 -1.85 -3.79
C ASP A 278 -0.37 -1.47 -5.24
N SER A 279 0.73 -0.75 -5.42
CA SER A 279 1.39 -0.43 -6.67
C SER A 279 2.79 -1.08 -6.80
N CYS A 280 3.24 -1.83 -5.80
CA CYS A 280 4.29 -2.84 -5.87
C CYS A 280 3.71 -4.27 -5.90
N GLN A 281 4.57 -5.23 -6.24
CA GLN A 281 4.25 -6.65 -6.35
C GLN A 281 4.38 -7.31 -4.97
N ILE A 282 3.36 -7.18 -4.13
CA ILE A 282 3.34 -7.83 -2.81
C ILE A 282 2.37 -9.01 -2.78
N PHE A 283 2.70 -9.96 -1.93
CA PHE A 283 1.82 -11.00 -1.43
C PHE A 283 1.44 -10.66 0.01
N ALA A 284 0.16 -10.39 0.28
CA ALA A 284 -0.32 -10.17 1.65
C ALA A 284 -1.17 -11.34 2.13
N ALA A 285 -0.95 -11.76 3.37
CA ALA A 285 -1.69 -12.85 4.00
C ALA A 285 -2.23 -12.43 5.37
N GLY A 286 -3.27 -13.13 5.82
CA GLY A 286 -3.92 -12.84 7.08
C GLY A 286 -5.07 -13.79 7.36
N VAL A 287 -5.54 -13.79 8.61
CA VAL A 287 -6.68 -14.62 9.03
C VAL A 287 -7.96 -14.01 8.48
N LEU A 288 -8.64 -14.75 7.59
CA LEU A 288 -10.00 -14.43 7.12
C LEU A 288 -11.02 -15.11 8.04
N ARG A 289 -11.91 -14.31 8.64
CA ARG A 289 -13.03 -14.82 9.44
C ARG A 289 -14.27 -14.95 8.58
N VAL A 290 -14.98 -16.07 8.71
CA VAL A 290 -16.18 -16.35 7.91
C VAL A 290 -17.49 -16.36 8.70
N GLU A 291 -17.40 -16.49 10.02
CA GLU A 291 -18.54 -16.52 10.93
C GLU A 291 -18.16 -16.01 12.33
N GLY A 292 -19.13 -16.01 13.26
CA GLY A 292 -18.89 -15.66 14.66
C GLY A 292 -18.58 -14.18 14.91
N PHE A 293 -18.99 -13.30 14.00
CA PHE A 293 -18.85 -11.86 14.15
C PHE A 293 -19.72 -11.40 15.33
N SER A 294 -19.08 -11.01 16.42
CA SER A 294 -19.76 -10.40 17.55
C SER A 294 -19.05 -9.12 18.01
N PRO A 295 -19.73 -8.27 18.79
CA PRO A 295 -19.11 -7.10 19.38
C PRO A 295 -17.90 -7.42 20.27
N THR A 296 -17.72 -8.67 20.73
CA THR A 296 -16.68 -9.09 21.69
C THR A 296 -15.68 -10.12 21.13
N THR A 297 -16.03 -10.95 20.14
CA THR A 297 -15.23 -12.13 19.71
C THR A 297 -14.46 -11.96 18.41
N GLY A 298 -14.69 -10.87 17.66
CA GLY A 298 -13.94 -10.65 16.42
C GLY A 298 -14.67 -9.71 15.49
N ARG A 299 -14.35 -8.43 15.58
CA ARG A 299 -14.92 -7.41 14.70
C ARG A 299 -14.09 -7.20 13.43
N HIS A 300 -13.19 -8.11 13.07
CA HIS A 300 -12.29 -7.96 11.93
C HIS A 300 -12.51 -9.09 10.92
N LEU A 301 -12.82 -8.74 9.67
CA LEU A 301 -12.99 -9.70 8.58
C LEU A 301 -11.66 -10.36 8.20
N TRP A 302 -10.62 -9.55 8.01
CA TRP A 302 -9.32 -10.02 7.54
C TRP A 302 -8.21 -9.30 8.29
N ILE A 303 -7.42 -10.03 9.08
CA ILE A 303 -6.29 -9.44 9.79
C ILE A 303 -5.04 -9.61 8.91
N SER A 304 -4.92 -8.76 7.89
CA SER A 304 -3.80 -8.76 6.93
C SER A 304 -2.50 -8.29 7.59
N ARG A 305 -1.41 -9.03 7.47
CA ARG A 305 -0.08 -8.60 7.97
C ARG A 305 0.78 -8.04 6.85
N TRP A 306 1.88 -7.37 7.22
CA TRP A 306 2.89 -6.90 6.27
C TRP A 306 3.30 -8.06 5.37
N GLY A 307 3.04 -7.89 4.08
CA GLY A 307 3.21 -8.94 3.09
C GLY A 307 4.66 -9.31 2.81
N GLN A 308 4.85 -10.14 1.80
CA GLN A 308 6.14 -10.56 1.28
C GLN A 308 6.27 -10.10 -0.18
N GLN A 309 7.46 -9.74 -0.60
CA GLN A 309 7.76 -9.49 -2.02
C GLN A 309 8.38 -10.73 -2.64
N PHE A 310 8.04 -11.03 -3.89
CA PHE A 310 8.70 -12.08 -4.66
C PHE A 310 9.83 -11.47 -5.49
N ALA A 311 11.07 -11.78 -5.13
CA ALA A 311 12.26 -11.30 -5.83
C ALA A 311 13.31 -12.42 -5.89
N ASN A 312 14.03 -12.52 -7.01
CA ASN A 312 15.11 -13.49 -7.21
C ASN A 312 14.72 -14.96 -6.90
N GLY A 313 13.46 -15.32 -7.13
CA GLY A 313 12.95 -16.68 -6.89
C GLY A 313 12.57 -17.00 -5.44
N THR A 314 12.62 -16.01 -4.53
CA THR A 314 12.29 -16.18 -3.10
C THR A 314 11.34 -15.12 -2.59
N PHE A 315 10.66 -15.42 -1.48
CA PHE A 315 9.83 -14.46 -0.76
C PHE A 315 10.57 -13.83 0.41
N GLU A 316 10.65 -12.50 0.38
CA GLU A 316 11.26 -11.69 1.42
C GLU A 316 10.19 -10.87 2.15
N PRO A 317 10.22 -10.79 3.49
CA PRO A 317 9.29 -9.95 4.24
C PRO A 317 9.42 -8.48 3.86
N VAL A 318 8.28 -7.80 3.70
CA VAL A 318 8.24 -6.35 3.58
C VAL A 318 8.51 -5.75 4.96
N SER A 319 9.72 -5.20 5.15
CA SER A 319 10.25 -4.85 6.47
C SER A 319 9.56 -3.66 7.14
N THR A 320 8.96 -2.74 6.37
CA THR A 320 8.30 -1.53 6.92
C THR A 320 7.21 -1.00 6.00
N ARG A 321 6.23 -0.25 6.57
CA ARG A 321 5.25 0.56 5.80
C ARG A 321 5.89 1.36 4.68
N LEU A 322 7.05 1.94 4.95
CA LEU A 322 7.80 2.76 4.00
C LEU A 322 8.19 1.99 2.73
N THR A 323 8.53 0.70 2.85
CA THR A 323 8.86 -0.15 1.70
C THR A 323 7.71 -0.25 0.70
N PHE A 324 6.46 -0.13 1.18
CA PHE A 324 5.24 -0.16 0.38
C PHE A 324 4.78 1.26 -0.03
N GLU A 325 4.74 2.18 0.93
CA GLU A 325 4.20 3.52 0.74
C GLU A 325 5.10 4.41 -0.12
N ILE A 326 6.43 4.27 -0.03
CA ILE A 326 7.35 5.09 -0.83
C ILE A 326 7.13 4.82 -2.34
N PRO A 327 7.23 3.58 -2.87
CA PRO A 327 6.90 3.31 -4.28
C PRO A 327 5.50 3.78 -4.72
N ARG A 328 4.52 3.69 -3.81
CA ARG A 328 3.16 4.19 -4.03
C ARG A 328 3.13 5.71 -4.19
N LEU A 329 3.73 6.46 -3.29
CA LEU A 329 3.79 7.92 -3.34
C LEU A 329 4.60 8.38 -4.55
N CYS A 330 5.75 7.75 -4.73
CA CYS A 330 6.68 7.98 -5.80
C CYS A 330 6.06 7.83 -7.19
N ASN A 331 5.52 6.66 -7.59
CA ASN A 331 5.06 6.57 -8.99
C ASN A 331 3.82 7.43 -9.29
N ARG A 332 3.20 8.08 -8.28
CA ARG A 332 2.17 9.11 -8.51
C ARG A 332 2.85 10.39 -8.92
N THR A 333 3.91 10.82 -8.25
CA THR A 333 4.62 12.07 -8.56
C THR A 333 5.45 12.03 -9.84
N ARG A 334 5.53 10.88 -10.55
CA ARG A 334 6.22 10.77 -11.86
C ARG A 334 5.71 11.72 -12.93
N HIS A 335 4.45 12.17 -12.86
CA HIS A 335 3.92 13.17 -13.79
C HIS A 335 4.47 14.57 -13.52
N LEU A 336 5.16 14.80 -12.39
CA LEU A 336 5.71 16.10 -12.02
C LEU A 336 7.10 16.38 -12.63
N ALA A 337 7.82 15.38 -13.21
CA ALA A 337 8.96 15.53 -14.14
C ALA A 337 9.65 14.17 -14.43
N PRO A 338 10.38 14.00 -15.56
CA PRO A 338 11.21 12.83 -15.84
C PRO A 338 12.26 12.52 -14.76
N SER A 339 12.81 13.56 -14.12
CA SER A 339 13.73 13.45 -12.97
C SER A 339 13.07 12.81 -11.76
N GLY A 340 11.74 12.88 -11.64
CA GLY A 340 10.97 12.26 -10.57
C GLY A 340 11.24 10.76 -10.47
N SER A 341 11.24 10.01 -11.57
CA SER A 341 11.46 8.55 -11.54
C SER A 341 12.83 8.15 -10.98
N GLN A 342 13.87 8.94 -11.24
CA GLN A 342 15.22 8.71 -10.73
C GLN A 342 15.32 9.13 -9.25
N ILE A 343 14.79 10.31 -8.90
CA ILE A 343 14.67 10.80 -7.52
C ILE A 343 13.96 9.76 -6.64
N ILE A 344 12.87 9.19 -7.14
CA ILE A 344 12.08 8.14 -6.50
C ILE A 344 12.90 6.91 -6.17
N ALA A 345 13.68 6.42 -7.14
CA ALA A 345 14.49 5.23 -6.98
C ALA A 345 15.64 5.48 -5.98
N GLU A 346 16.23 6.69 -6.03
CA GLU A 346 17.27 7.13 -5.10
C GLU A 346 16.72 7.27 -3.67
N VAL A 347 15.55 7.89 -3.47
CA VAL A 347 14.87 8.01 -2.18
C VAL A 347 14.51 6.63 -1.62
N ALA A 348 13.92 5.76 -2.44
CA ALA A 348 13.57 4.40 -2.05
C ALA A 348 14.80 3.58 -1.68
N ALA A 349 15.88 3.66 -2.47
CA ALA A 349 17.15 3.01 -2.17
C ALA A 349 17.77 3.55 -0.88
N HIS A 350 17.73 4.87 -0.65
CA HIS A 350 18.29 5.50 0.53
C HIS A 350 17.53 5.12 1.82
N LEU A 351 16.21 5.03 1.75
CA LEU A 351 15.35 4.62 2.87
C LEU A 351 15.34 3.10 3.10
N SER A 352 15.64 2.31 2.06
CA SER A 352 15.73 0.84 2.13
C SER A 352 17.12 0.34 2.56
N ALA A 353 18.19 1.05 2.18
CA ALA A 353 19.57 0.73 2.56
C ALA A 353 19.83 0.95 4.07
N ALA A 354 18.92 1.63 4.76
CA ALA A 354 19.06 1.97 6.16
C ALA A 354 18.39 0.92 7.06
N SER A 355 19.20 0.21 7.83
CA SER A 355 18.82 -0.34 9.16
C SER A 355 18.53 0.76 10.19
N ASP A 356 18.45 2.01 9.74
CA ASP A 356 18.43 3.20 10.57
C ASP A 356 16.98 3.65 10.83
N LEU A 357 16.45 3.26 12.00
CA LEU A 357 15.14 3.66 12.48
C LEU A 357 14.95 5.20 12.46
N ARG A 358 16.05 5.97 12.53
CA ARG A 358 16.06 7.44 12.56
C ARG A 358 15.58 8.06 11.25
N ARG A 359 16.12 7.62 10.10
CA ARG A 359 15.74 8.16 8.78
C ARG A 359 14.27 7.88 8.46
N LYS A 360 13.79 6.70 8.87
CA LYS A 360 12.39 6.29 8.74
C LYS A 360 11.49 7.12 9.64
N GLY A 361 11.89 7.33 10.89
CA GLY A 361 11.19 8.20 11.85
C GLY A 361 11.06 9.64 11.35
N PHE A 362 12.14 10.20 10.83
CA PHE A 362 12.14 11.55 10.25
C PHE A 362 11.26 11.64 8.99
N PHE A 363 11.31 10.67 8.08
CA PHE A 363 10.42 10.67 6.92
C PHE A 363 8.95 10.64 7.33
N LEU A 364 8.58 9.83 8.33
CA LEU A 364 7.21 9.75 8.85
C LEU A 364 6.77 11.04 9.54
N SER A 365 7.66 11.71 10.27
CA SER A 365 7.32 12.98 10.91
C SER A 365 7.05 14.11 9.92
N LEU A 366 7.62 14.06 8.72
CA LEU A 366 7.29 15.01 7.65
C LEU A 366 5.85 14.84 7.13
N ILE A 367 5.30 13.63 7.25
CA ILE A 367 3.96 13.28 6.78
C ILE A 367 2.93 13.58 7.88
N ASP A 368 3.19 13.08 9.09
CA ASP A 368 2.22 13.03 10.17
C ASP A 368 2.40 14.18 11.21
N GLY A 369 3.45 14.98 11.01
CA GLY A 369 3.87 16.03 11.92
C GLY A 369 4.85 15.55 12.99
N PRO A 370 5.45 16.47 13.75
CA PRO A 370 6.57 16.17 14.63
C PRO A 370 6.20 15.43 15.92
N ALA A 371 4.92 15.41 16.30
CA ALA A 371 4.40 14.63 17.43
C ALA A 371 3.94 13.21 17.02
N SER A 372 4.21 12.80 15.78
CA SER A 372 3.67 11.56 15.17
C SER A 372 4.31 10.27 15.66
N THR A 373 5.33 10.34 16.51
CA THR A 373 6.06 9.15 17.01
C THR A 373 5.18 8.13 17.74
N ASN A 374 3.92 8.46 18.04
CA ASN A 374 2.93 7.61 18.71
C ASN A 374 1.54 7.54 18.02
N ARG A 375 1.38 8.02 16.78
CA ARG A 375 0.07 7.97 16.09
C ARG A 375 -0.17 6.63 15.40
N ASP A 376 -1.47 6.34 15.23
CA ASP A 376 -1.99 5.26 14.38
C ASP A 376 -1.18 5.20 13.07
N PRO A 377 -0.53 4.07 12.75
CA PRO A 377 0.42 3.98 11.64
C PRO A 377 -0.22 4.15 10.25
N ASP A 378 -1.52 4.42 10.14
CA ASP A 378 -2.18 4.78 8.89
C ASP A 378 -3.43 5.66 9.11
N PRO A 379 -3.28 6.98 9.26
CA PRO A 379 -4.43 7.86 9.22
C PRO A 379 -5.11 7.74 7.85
N ALA A 380 -6.43 7.57 7.84
CA ALA A 380 -7.22 7.44 6.61
C ALA A 380 -6.80 8.54 5.61
N SER A 381 -6.41 8.15 4.39
CA SER A 381 -5.85 9.08 3.40
C SER A 381 -6.80 10.24 3.10
N THR A 382 -6.58 11.39 3.73
CA THR A 382 -7.13 12.69 3.37
C THR A 382 -6.27 13.32 2.28
N SER A 383 -6.79 14.31 1.55
CA SER A 383 -6.00 15.12 0.61
C SER A 383 -4.73 15.69 1.27
N SER A 384 -4.81 16.06 2.55
CA SER A 384 -3.68 16.60 3.32
C SER A 384 -2.50 15.63 3.50
N LEU A 385 -2.74 14.31 3.60
CA LEU A 385 -1.70 13.29 3.75
C LEU A 385 -0.89 13.08 2.46
N ASN A 386 -1.56 13.19 1.31
CA ASN A 386 -0.90 13.06 0.02
C ASN A 386 0.00 14.27 -0.27
N ASP A 387 -0.48 15.48 0.00
CA ASP A 387 0.37 16.66 -0.11
C ASP A 387 1.57 16.55 0.84
N ALA A 388 1.37 16.07 2.08
CA ALA A 388 2.44 15.85 3.08
C ALA A 388 3.52 14.90 2.57
N SER A 389 3.08 13.86 1.87
CA SER A 389 3.96 12.88 1.25
C SER A 389 4.76 13.45 0.07
N GLU A 390 4.19 14.31 -0.77
CA GLU A 390 4.95 14.99 -1.84
C GLU A 390 6.07 15.87 -1.27
N ILE A 391 5.79 16.57 -0.17
CA ILE A 391 6.81 17.36 0.52
C ILE A 391 7.87 16.45 1.15
N ALA A 392 7.48 15.36 1.81
CA ALA A 392 8.43 14.41 2.38
C ALA A 392 9.39 13.87 1.32
N LEU A 393 8.90 13.52 0.13
CA LEU A 393 9.72 13.12 -1.01
C LEU A 393 10.65 14.25 -1.48
N ALA A 394 10.16 15.49 -1.58
CA ALA A 394 10.95 16.64 -1.98
C ALA A 394 12.06 17.01 -0.98
N VAL A 395 11.77 16.95 0.33
CA VAL A 395 12.75 17.15 1.40
C VAL A 395 13.79 16.03 1.37
N THR A 396 13.37 14.79 1.12
CA THR A 396 14.29 13.65 1.03
C THR A 396 15.22 13.77 -0.17
N ASP A 397 14.69 14.17 -1.33
CA ASP A 397 15.51 14.46 -2.50
C ASP A 397 16.52 15.59 -2.22
N ALA A 398 16.09 16.64 -1.52
CA ALA A 398 16.98 17.71 -1.12
C ALA A 398 18.14 17.20 -0.24
N LEU A 399 17.84 16.40 0.79
CA LEU A 399 18.85 15.78 1.66
C LEU A 399 19.85 14.89 0.92
N ILE A 400 19.43 14.26 -0.17
CA ILE A 400 20.31 13.42 -1.00
C ILE A 400 21.23 14.29 -1.87
N ARG A 401 20.76 15.46 -2.32
CA ARG A 401 21.46 16.29 -3.32
C ARG A 401 22.28 17.44 -2.75
N THR A 402 22.12 17.78 -1.47
CA THR A 402 22.79 18.93 -0.86
C THR A 402 23.62 18.56 0.36
N ASP A 403 24.81 19.15 0.47
CA ASP A 403 25.65 19.05 1.67
C ASP A 403 25.17 19.97 2.81
N PHE A 404 24.26 20.91 2.49
CA PHE A 404 23.67 21.86 3.44
C PHE A 404 22.66 21.20 4.37
N LEU A 405 21.85 20.28 3.87
CA LEU A 405 20.94 19.51 4.71
C LEU A 405 21.54 18.13 4.89
N ARG A 406 21.78 17.74 6.13
CA ARG A 406 22.16 16.38 6.47
C ARG A 406 21.06 15.70 7.24
N TRP A 407 20.99 14.38 7.04
CA TRP A 407 20.12 13.51 7.81
C TRP A 407 20.37 13.69 9.31
N PRO A 408 19.34 13.47 10.16
CA PRO A 408 19.50 13.55 11.60
C PRO A 408 20.70 12.72 12.08
N ALA A 409 21.56 13.32 12.90
CA ALA A 409 22.68 12.64 13.52
C ALA A 409 22.25 11.84 14.77
N ASP A 410 21.10 12.18 15.35
CA ASP A 410 20.52 11.61 16.56
C ASP A 410 19.06 11.14 16.35
N ASP A 411 18.41 10.72 17.43
CA ASP A 411 17.00 10.25 17.41
C ASP A 411 16.00 11.41 17.36
N GLN A 412 16.45 12.66 17.22
CA GLN A 412 15.55 13.80 17.15
C GLN A 412 14.95 13.96 15.76
N VAL A 413 13.79 14.61 15.74
CA VAL A 413 13.04 14.93 14.52
C VAL A 413 13.59 16.20 13.86
N THR A 414 14.91 16.36 13.86
CA THR A 414 15.61 17.55 13.35
C THR A 414 16.70 17.16 12.37
N LEU A 415 16.76 17.87 11.26
CA LEU A 415 17.86 17.84 10.29
C LEU A 415 19.08 18.54 10.86
N GLU A 416 20.26 18.22 10.35
CA GLU A 416 21.43 19.08 10.53
C GLU A 416 21.50 20.05 9.34
N VAL A 417 21.66 21.34 9.64
CA VAL A 417 21.71 22.43 8.66
C VAL A 417 23.11 23.05 8.69
N ASN A 418 23.89 22.79 7.65
CA ASN A 418 25.25 23.26 7.48
C ASN A 418 25.29 24.52 6.64
N ILE A 419 25.35 25.68 7.29
CA ILE A 419 25.23 26.98 6.66
C ILE A 419 26.61 27.45 6.20
N PRO A 420 26.90 27.44 4.88
CA PRO A 420 28.19 27.83 4.36
C PRO A 420 28.47 29.30 4.63
N SER A 421 29.76 29.64 4.68
CA SER A 421 30.21 31.02 4.73
C SER A 421 30.20 31.63 3.35
N THR A 422 29.75 32.88 3.25
CA THR A 422 29.77 33.66 2.02
C THR A 422 31.16 34.19 1.66
N ASP A 423 32.12 34.06 2.58
CA ASP A 423 33.46 34.64 2.56
C ASP A 423 34.58 33.59 2.77
N GLY A 424 34.25 32.29 2.78
CA GLY A 424 35.21 31.19 2.95
C GLY A 424 35.60 30.87 4.40
N GLY A 425 34.94 31.48 5.37
CA GLY A 425 35.03 31.17 6.79
C GLY A 425 34.34 29.86 7.19
N ALA A 426 34.24 29.60 8.49
CA ALA A 426 33.71 28.33 9.01
C ALA A 426 32.22 28.10 8.65
N ILE A 427 31.87 26.83 8.40
CA ILE A 427 30.50 26.37 8.26
C ILE A 427 29.83 26.45 9.64
N PHE A 428 28.64 27.06 9.69
CA PHE A 428 27.83 27.07 10.91
C PHE A 428 26.85 25.90 10.87
N THR A 429 26.93 24.99 11.83
CA THR A 429 26.03 23.84 11.93
C THR A 429 24.92 24.14 12.93
N SER A 430 23.66 23.98 12.49
CA SER A 430 22.45 24.23 13.28
C SER A 430 21.49 23.04 13.18
N HIS A 431 20.50 22.99 14.07
CA HIS A 431 19.39 22.04 13.94
C HIS A 431 18.30 22.63 13.04
N GLY A 432 17.75 21.83 12.14
CA GLY A 432 16.67 22.18 11.22
C GLY A 432 15.40 21.42 11.58
N TYR A 433 14.29 22.13 11.72
CA TYR A 433 13.00 21.56 12.03
C TYR A 433 12.07 21.73 10.84
N VAL A 434 11.55 20.62 10.30
CA VAL A 434 10.56 20.69 9.20
C VAL A 434 9.18 20.47 9.80
N TRP A 435 8.39 21.54 9.89
CA TRP A 435 7.06 21.51 10.48
C TRP A 435 6.00 21.40 9.40
N ARG A 436 5.28 20.28 9.40
CA ARG A 436 4.01 20.17 8.67
C ARG A 436 3.06 19.32 9.48
N SER A 437 1.96 19.90 9.94
CA SER A 437 0.96 19.18 10.71
C SER A 437 -0.38 19.21 9.98
N PRO A 438 -0.94 18.05 9.59
CA PRO A 438 -2.28 18.01 9.01
C PRO A 438 -3.38 18.27 10.05
N SER A 439 -3.01 18.42 11.33
CA SER A 439 -3.93 18.51 12.46
C SER A 439 -3.69 19.69 13.40
N GLU A 440 -2.58 20.41 13.27
CA GLU A 440 -2.24 21.51 14.17
C GLU A 440 -2.25 22.84 13.43
N ALA A 441 -3.02 23.79 13.96
CA ALA A 441 -3.12 25.13 13.43
C ALA A 441 -1.84 25.91 13.74
N TRP A 442 -1.63 27.00 13.01
CA TRP A 442 -0.52 27.92 13.24
C TRP A 442 -0.33 28.29 14.72
N SER A 443 -1.42 28.62 15.43
CA SER A 443 -1.37 29.02 16.84
C SER A 443 -0.75 27.96 17.76
N ALA A 444 -0.96 26.67 17.47
CA ALA A 444 -0.37 25.58 18.24
C ALA A 444 1.13 25.40 17.94
N MET A 445 1.54 25.63 16.69
CA MET A 445 2.94 25.63 16.28
C MET A 445 3.69 26.81 16.91
N ALA A 446 3.15 28.02 16.77
CA ALA A 446 3.71 29.25 17.35
C ALA A 446 3.94 29.11 18.86
N ALA A 447 2.95 28.58 19.59
CA ALA A 447 3.07 28.36 21.03
C ALA A 447 4.23 27.40 21.40
N LYS A 448 4.49 26.37 20.59
CA LYS A 448 5.59 25.42 20.83
C LYS A 448 6.95 26.04 20.51
N LEU A 449 7.05 26.80 19.42
CA LEU A 449 8.28 27.52 19.07
C LEU A 449 8.60 28.62 20.10
N GLN A 450 7.57 29.33 20.57
CA GLN A 450 7.69 30.31 21.64
C GLN A 450 8.18 29.65 22.94
N ALA A 451 7.61 28.50 23.32
CA ALA A 451 8.05 27.75 24.50
C ALA A 451 9.51 27.27 24.37
N TYR A 452 9.95 26.91 23.17
CA TYR A 452 11.35 26.57 22.89
C TYR A 452 12.27 27.80 23.09
N ALA A 453 11.91 28.94 22.51
CA ALA A 453 12.66 30.19 22.63
C ALA A 453 12.77 30.66 24.10
N GLN A 454 11.69 30.49 24.88
CA GLN A 454 11.61 30.90 26.28
C GLN A 454 12.17 29.86 27.27
N ASN A 455 12.73 28.75 26.82
CA ASN A 455 13.26 27.73 27.71
C ASN A 455 14.43 28.29 28.56
N PRO A 456 14.38 28.24 29.90
CA PRO A 456 15.47 28.76 30.72
C PRO A 456 16.78 27.96 30.57
N SER A 457 16.69 26.73 30.06
CA SER A 457 17.86 25.91 29.75
C SER A 457 18.35 26.23 28.34
N PRO A 458 19.66 26.51 28.14
CA PRO A 458 20.22 26.78 26.83
C PRO A 458 19.91 25.66 25.83
N GLN A 459 19.44 26.05 24.65
CA GLN A 459 19.11 25.17 23.53
C GLN A 459 19.88 25.59 22.27
N PRO A 460 20.18 24.65 21.35
CA PRO A 460 20.73 25.01 20.05
C PRO A 460 19.75 25.87 19.25
N ALA A 461 20.29 26.74 18.38
CA ALA A 461 19.45 27.46 17.44
C ALA A 461 18.72 26.48 16.49
N ILE A 462 17.44 26.75 16.22
CA ILE A 462 16.63 25.94 15.30
C ILE A 462 16.21 26.74 14.07
N VAL A 463 16.39 26.15 12.89
CA VAL A 463 15.89 26.67 11.61
C VAL A 463 14.60 25.95 11.29
N VAL A 464 13.48 26.66 11.28
CA VAL A 464 12.14 26.10 11.03
C VAL A 464 11.75 26.31 9.57
N PHE A 465 11.44 25.21 8.88
CA PHE A 465 10.80 25.18 7.57
C PHE A 465 9.37 24.68 7.75
N GLY A 466 8.33 25.49 7.50
CA GLY A 466 6.97 24.97 7.72
C GLY A 466 5.81 25.75 7.10
N GLU A 467 4.69 25.04 7.00
CA GLU A 467 3.35 25.54 6.67
C GLU A 467 2.35 24.98 7.71
N ASP A 468 1.30 25.74 8.04
CA ASP A 468 0.25 25.26 8.95
C ASP A 468 -0.76 24.33 8.25
N LEU A 469 -1.77 23.83 8.99
CA LEU A 469 -2.81 22.96 8.41
C LEU A 469 -3.60 23.58 7.25
N ASN A 470 -3.60 24.92 7.12
CA ASN A 470 -4.27 25.66 6.06
C ASN A 470 -3.35 26.00 4.88
N GLY A 471 -2.06 25.66 4.96
CA GLY A 471 -1.05 26.04 3.98
C GLY A 471 -0.64 27.51 4.06
N VAL A 472 -0.80 28.16 5.22
CA VAL A 472 -0.28 29.51 5.47
C VAL A 472 1.21 29.42 5.73
N GLU A 473 2.00 30.22 5.01
CA GLU A 473 3.45 30.30 5.20
C GLU A 473 3.78 30.83 6.58
N VAL A 474 4.79 30.24 7.23
CA VAL A 474 5.29 30.74 8.50
C VAL A 474 6.32 31.84 8.22
N THR A 475 6.18 33.00 8.85
CA THR A 475 7.15 34.10 8.75
C THR A 475 7.86 34.33 10.09
N MET A 476 9.04 34.98 10.05
CA MET A 476 9.77 35.32 11.29
C MET A 476 8.96 36.22 12.21
N ASP A 477 8.16 37.12 11.65
CA ASP A 477 7.34 38.08 12.40
C ASP A 477 6.30 37.36 13.27
N ASP A 478 5.92 36.13 12.89
CA ASP A 478 4.96 35.33 13.63
C ASP A 478 5.56 34.62 14.86
N VAL A 479 6.90 34.52 14.95
CA VAL A 479 7.65 33.92 16.08
C VAL A 479 8.38 34.98 16.91
N SER A 480 8.45 36.22 16.42
CA SER A 480 9.04 37.31 17.18
C SER A 480 8.21 37.62 18.42
N LEU A 481 8.75 37.23 19.59
CA LEU A 481 8.91 38.04 20.81
C LEU A 481 9.62 37.19 21.87
N GLY A 482 10.93 36.98 21.70
CA GLY A 482 11.75 36.14 22.60
C GLY A 482 13.10 36.73 23.04
N ARG A 483 13.47 37.94 22.60
CA ARG A 483 14.54 38.70 23.25
C ARG A 483 13.93 39.96 23.83
N ASP A 484 13.86 39.99 25.16
CA ASP A 484 13.68 41.23 25.90
C ASP A 484 14.86 42.13 25.53
N SER A 485 14.61 43.21 24.77
CA SER A 485 15.63 44.14 24.28
C SER A 485 16.36 44.89 25.42
N ALA A 486 15.96 44.63 26.67
CA ALA A 486 16.51 45.18 27.89
C ALA A 486 17.47 44.24 28.66
N ALA A 487 17.62 42.96 28.27
CA ALA A 487 18.56 42.07 28.95
C ALA A 487 20.01 42.40 28.54
N PRO A 488 20.92 42.70 29.49
CA PRO A 488 22.30 43.02 29.16
C PRO A 488 22.97 41.84 28.46
N LEU A 489 23.65 42.12 27.34
CA LEU A 489 24.59 41.18 26.71
C LEU A 489 25.61 40.78 27.79
N HIS A 490 25.50 39.56 28.32
CA HIS A 490 26.56 38.99 29.13
C HIS A 490 27.84 39.02 28.28
N ALA A 491 28.92 39.54 28.87
CA ALA A 491 30.20 39.70 28.20
C ALA A 491 30.64 38.37 27.56
N PHE A 492 30.90 38.44 26.26
CA PHE A 492 31.32 37.34 25.41
C PHE A 492 32.61 36.69 25.94
N ASP A 493 32.55 35.39 26.26
CA ASP A 493 33.74 34.57 26.50
C ASP A 493 34.09 33.81 25.19
N PRO A 494 35.17 34.18 24.48
CA PRO A 494 35.60 33.53 23.25
C PRO A 494 36.09 32.09 23.44
N ALA A 495 36.27 31.62 24.68
CA ALA A 495 36.68 30.24 24.99
C ALA A 495 35.51 29.29 25.28
N ALA A 496 34.27 29.80 25.40
CA ALA A 496 33.10 28.97 25.59
C ALA A 496 32.70 28.26 24.28
N PRO A 497 32.31 26.96 24.31
CA PRO A 497 31.75 26.30 23.13
C PRO A 497 30.55 27.10 22.60
N ARG A 498 30.58 27.45 21.30
CA ARG A 498 29.62 28.31 20.59
C ARG A 498 28.19 27.72 20.60
N PRO A 499 27.17 28.54 20.26
CA PRO A 499 26.27 29.29 21.13
C PRO A 499 25.00 28.50 21.45
N ASP A 500 24.79 28.10 22.70
CA ASP A 500 23.46 27.67 23.15
C ASP A 500 22.59 28.93 23.38
N SER A 501 22.12 29.53 22.30
CA SER A 501 21.10 30.57 22.33
C SER A 501 19.80 30.01 21.74
N ASN A 502 18.69 30.16 22.46
CA ASN A 502 17.36 29.69 22.07
C ASN A 502 16.75 30.51 20.90
N ALA A 503 17.49 30.63 19.79
CA ALA A 503 17.04 31.35 18.61
C ALA A 503 16.18 30.43 17.74
N VAL A 504 15.04 30.95 17.29
CA VAL A 504 14.19 30.31 16.28
C VAL A 504 14.25 31.14 15.01
N ILE A 505 14.78 30.56 13.94
CA ILE A 505 14.85 31.19 12.62
C ILE A 505 13.79 30.55 11.74
N VAL A 506 12.84 31.34 11.25
CA VAL A 506 11.81 30.84 10.34
C VAL A 506 12.22 31.11 8.90
N VAL A 507 12.17 30.07 8.07
CA VAL A 507 12.30 30.19 6.61
C VAL A 507 10.94 29.89 5.98
N PRO A 508 10.28 30.88 5.36
CA PRO A 508 8.95 30.69 4.79
C PRO A 508 8.95 29.67 3.66
N PHE A 509 7.88 28.86 3.62
CA PHE A 509 7.63 27.81 2.67
C PHE A 509 6.36 28.17 1.89
N SER A 510 6.36 28.08 0.56
CA SER A 510 5.15 28.31 -0.22
C SER A 510 4.88 27.20 -1.21
N LYS A 511 3.59 27.00 -1.56
CA LYS A 511 3.17 26.17 -2.69
C LYS A 511 3.89 26.50 -4.01
N ALA A 512 4.37 27.73 -4.19
CA ALA A 512 5.14 28.18 -5.35
C ALA A 512 6.67 28.02 -5.20
N LYS A 513 7.17 27.82 -3.98
CA LYS A 513 8.59 27.68 -3.62
C LYS A 513 8.77 26.46 -2.70
N ARG A 514 8.52 25.26 -3.25
CA ARG A 514 8.79 23.98 -2.59
C ARG A 514 10.28 23.92 -2.15
N LEU A 515 10.62 23.19 -1.08
CA LEU A 515 12.02 22.94 -0.69
C LEU A 515 12.85 22.39 -1.87
N SER A 516 12.23 21.61 -2.76
CA SER A 516 12.86 21.13 -3.99
C SER A 516 13.24 22.26 -4.96
N THR A 517 12.46 23.33 -5.07
CA THR A 517 12.82 24.52 -5.88
C THR A 517 13.92 25.37 -5.23
N LEU A 518 14.03 25.36 -3.90
CA LEU A 518 15.16 25.96 -3.20
C LEU A 518 16.46 25.18 -3.43
N VAL A 519 16.38 23.87 -3.68
CA VAL A 519 17.55 22.97 -3.74
C VAL A 519 17.95 22.60 -5.17
N THR A 520 17.02 22.66 -6.12
CA THR A 520 17.30 22.43 -7.56
C THR A 520 17.91 23.65 -8.26
N SER A 521 17.87 24.83 -7.61
CA SER A 521 18.44 26.09 -8.11
C SER A 521 19.56 26.55 -7.19
N ALA A 522 20.82 26.24 -7.54
CA ALA A 522 22.01 26.63 -6.76
C ALA A 522 22.06 28.13 -6.42
N THR A 523 21.58 28.99 -7.33
CA THR A 523 21.51 30.45 -7.16
C THR A 523 20.43 30.90 -6.17
N THR A 524 19.27 30.26 -6.18
CA THR A 524 18.21 30.55 -5.18
C THR A 524 18.62 30.07 -3.80
N PHE A 525 19.36 28.97 -3.75
CA PHE A 525 19.90 28.39 -2.53
C PHE A 525 20.95 29.28 -1.84
N GLU A 526 21.99 29.74 -2.56
CA GLU A 526 23.03 30.62 -2.02
C GLU A 526 22.44 31.92 -1.44
N THR A 527 21.43 32.46 -2.10
CA THR A 527 20.73 33.67 -1.66
C THR A 527 20.01 33.44 -0.32
N HIS A 528 19.31 32.33 -0.15
CA HIS A 528 18.64 32.01 1.13
C HIS A 528 19.64 31.60 2.21
N ALA A 529 20.69 30.85 1.88
CA ALA A 529 21.75 30.49 2.83
C ALA A 529 22.43 31.75 3.41
N LYS A 530 22.68 32.76 2.56
CA LYS A 530 23.16 34.07 2.98
C LYS A 530 22.16 34.76 3.93
N THR A 531 20.88 34.80 3.58
CA THR A 531 19.83 35.39 4.44
C THR A 531 19.74 34.66 5.78
N ILE A 532 19.71 33.33 5.80
CA ILE A 532 19.64 32.53 7.04
C ILE A 532 20.88 32.78 7.91
N ARG A 533 22.08 32.86 7.31
CA ARG A 533 23.32 33.15 8.03
C ARG A 533 23.27 34.55 8.66
N THR A 534 22.87 35.57 7.91
CA THR A 534 22.70 36.93 8.43
C THR A 534 21.73 36.96 9.60
N LEU A 535 20.59 36.29 9.48
CA LEU A 535 19.59 36.21 10.56
C LEU A 535 20.11 35.47 11.80
N ILE A 536 20.91 34.42 11.64
CA ILE A 536 21.58 33.75 12.77
C ILE A 536 22.54 34.70 13.45
N ILE A 537 23.41 35.36 12.68
CA ILE A 537 24.42 36.30 13.20
C ILE A 537 23.75 37.43 13.98
N GLU A 538 22.69 38.03 13.41
CA GLU A 538 21.91 39.09 14.06
C GLU A 538 21.18 38.60 15.32
N SER A 539 20.53 37.43 15.26
CA SER A 539 19.73 36.89 16.37
C SER A 539 20.57 36.32 17.51
N THR A 540 21.76 35.80 17.22
CA THR A 540 22.68 35.24 18.23
C THR A 540 23.65 36.29 18.75
N GLY A 541 23.89 37.38 18.00
CA GLY A 541 24.90 38.39 18.31
C GLY A 541 26.33 37.95 17.99
N LEU A 542 26.50 36.89 17.19
CA LEU A 542 27.80 36.48 16.67
C LEU A 542 28.30 37.59 15.74
N ALA A 543 29.50 38.13 15.95
CA ALA A 543 30.16 38.95 14.94
C ALA A 543 30.61 38.04 13.77
N ASP A 544 30.58 38.55 12.54
CA ASP A 544 31.24 37.91 11.39
C ASP A 544 32.71 37.62 11.77
N ALA A 545 33.03 36.34 11.97
CA ALA A 545 34.35 35.85 12.39
C ALA A 545 34.97 34.96 11.31
#